data_AF-A0A133URR3-F1
#
_entry.id   AF-A0A133URR3-F1
#
_cell.length_a   1.000
_cell.length_b   1.000
_cell.length_c   1.000
_cell.angle_alpha   90.00
_cell.angle_beta   90.00
_cell.angle_gamma   90.00
#
_symmetry.space_group_name_H-M   'P 1'
#
loop_
_entity.id
_entity.type
_entity.pdbx_description
1 polymer ?
#
loop_
_entity_poly.entity_id
_entity_poly.type
_entity_poly.pdbx_seq_one_letter_code
_entity_poly.pdbx_strand_id
1 'polypeptide(L)'
;MKLNADSSPTKSKILEGVFSTKKIKQITYKEWNRMSPENNNEEQMTRKILKKHPLIEKLKNEFSLSEDAKDAAILFYRILVGLGKGLTSSQKQSFSAISAWFAAKLVDEQEIPKKQLAKFVNVSHRTLSRRFREVSEDEECKKVLNYLKDRIRKWSRKKERKLSEYL
;
A
#
# COMPACT_ATOMS: atom_id res chain seq x y z
N MET A 1 9.11 48.77 61.57
CA MET A 1 10.23 49.49 60.94
C MET A 1 10.01 49.49 59.43
N LYS A 2 9.96 50.70 58.86
CA LYS A 2 10.06 51.16 57.46
C LYS A 2 9.73 50.24 56.26
N LEU A 3 8.84 50.80 55.43
CA LEU A 3 8.54 50.54 54.01
C LEU A 3 9.77 50.38 53.10
N ASN A 4 9.60 49.66 51.97
CA ASN A 4 9.99 50.04 50.59
C ASN A 4 9.47 48.93 49.63
N ALA A 5 8.49 49.22 48.76
CA ALA A 5 8.63 49.84 47.42
C ALA A 5 9.43 48.95 46.44
N ASP A 6 8.80 48.24 45.51
CA ASP A 6 8.29 48.72 44.20
C ASP A 6 9.33 48.45 43.10
N SER A 7 8.97 47.60 42.11
CA SER A 7 9.19 47.86 40.68
C SER A 7 8.89 46.59 39.86
N SER A 8 7.79 46.67 39.13
CA SER A 8 7.34 45.68 38.14
C SER A 8 8.10 45.85 36.81
N PRO A 9 8.50 44.80 36.09
CA PRO A 9 8.82 44.91 34.67
C PRO A 9 7.57 44.66 33.82
N THR A 10 6.99 45.77 33.38
CA THR A 10 6.50 46.05 32.02
C THR A 10 6.19 44.88 31.08
N LYS A 11 4.89 44.79 30.77
CA LYS A 11 4.29 44.03 29.66
C LYS A 11 4.99 44.33 28.32
N SER A 12 5.77 43.38 27.80
CA SER A 12 6.16 43.37 26.40
C SER A 12 4.96 42.95 25.54
N LYS A 13 4.37 43.92 24.84
CA LYS A 13 3.48 43.69 23.69
C LYS A 13 4.28 42.96 22.60
N ILE A 14 4.13 41.64 22.51
CA ILE A 14 4.53 40.89 21.32
C ILE A 14 3.35 40.96 20.36
N LEU A 15 3.59 41.67 19.26
CA LEU A 15 2.67 41.91 18.17
C LEU A 15 2.17 40.60 17.58
N GLU A 16 0.85 40.54 17.40
CA GLU A 16 0.15 39.60 16.55
C GLU A 16 0.71 39.65 15.13
N GLY A 17 1.21 38.52 14.68
CA GLY A 17 1.61 38.27 13.30
C GLY A 17 1.19 36.86 12.90
N VAL A 18 -0.11 36.55 13.02
CA VAL A 18 -0.69 35.28 12.57
C VAL A 18 -0.76 35.29 11.04
N PHE A 19 0.39 35.20 10.40
CA PHE A 19 0.45 34.87 8.97
C PHE A 19 -0.01 33.43 8.83
N SER A 20 -1.14 33.25 8.13
CA SER A 20 -1.76 31.97 7.82
C SER A 20 -0.78 31.04 7.08
N THR A 21 -0.05 30.23 7.85
CA THR A 21 0.92 29.23 7.38
C THR A 21 0.30 28.17 6.46
N LYS A 22 -1.03 28.08 6.43
CA LYS A 22 -1.77 27.20 5.52
C LYS A 22 -1.70 27.66 4.07
N LYS A 23 -1.58 28.96 3.78
CA LYS A 23 -1.58 29.48 2.40
C LYS A 23 -0.21 29.35 1.72
N ILE A 24 0.87 29.51 2.48
CA ILE A 24 2.26 29.38 1.97
C ILE A 24 2.59 27.93 1.60
N LYS A 25 2.15 26.94 2.39
CA LYS A 25 2.38 25.51 2.09
C LYS A 25 1.67 24.99 0.83
N GLN A 26 0.54 25.60 0.44
CA GLN A 26 -0.19 25.16 -0.77
C GLN A 26 0.41 25.71 -2.07
N ILE A 27 1.06 26.88 -2.02
CA ILE A 27 1.70 27.50 -3.18
C ILE A 27 2.98 26.73 -3.54
N THR A 28 3.80 26.39 -2.53
CA THR A 28 5.04 25.64 -2.73
C THR A 28 4.81 24.24 -3.31
N TYR A 29 3.73 23.54 -2.95
CA TYR A 29 3.44 22.19 -3.47
C TYR A 29 2.95 22.19 -4.93
N LYS A 30 2.28 23.26 -5.37
CA LYS A 30 1.82 23.41 -6.76
C LYS A 30 2.96 23.83 -7.70
N GLU A 31 3.90 24.62 -7.22
CA GLU A 31 5.08 25.03 -8.00
C GLU A 31 6.13 23.91 -8.09
N TRP A 32 6.33 23.12 -7.03
CA TRP A 32 7.23 21.95 -7.06
C TRP A 32 6.79 20.90 -8.09
N ASN A 33 5.49 20.64 -8.22
CA ASN A 33 4.94 19.72 -9.22
C ASN A 33 4.95 20.27 -10.65
N ARG A 34 5.23 21.56 -10.86
CA ARG A 34 5.27 22.19 -12.19
C ARG A 34 6.67 22.20 -12.82
N MET A 35 7.73 22.03 -12.04
CA MET A 35 9.10 22.38 -12.46
C MET A 35 10.02 21.22 -12.89
N SER A 36 9.56 19.97 -13.00
CA SER A 36 10.43 18.93 -13.59
C SER A 36 9.65 17.86 -14.37
N PRO A 37 9.63 17.94 -15.71
CA PRO A 37 9.15 16.85 -16.58
C PRO A 37 9.97 15.56 -16.42
N GLU A 38 11.23 15.67 -15.99
CA GLU A 38 12.16 14.54 -15.78
C GLU A 38 11.75 13.66 -14.60
N ASN A 39 11.23 14.25 -13.51
CA ASN A 39 10.70 13.52 -12.35
C ASN A 39 9.54 12.58 -12.70
N ASN A 40 8.73 12.93 -13.72
CA ASN A 40 7.59 12.11 -14.11
C ASN A 40 8.04 10.80 -14.78
N ASN A 41 9.20 10.79 -15.44
CA ASN A 41 9.76 9.61 -16.10
C ASN A 41 10.47 8.69 -15.10
N GLU A 42 11.24 9.24 -14.15
CA GLU A 42 11.85 8.47 -13.06
C GLU A 42 10.80 7.88 -12.11
N GLU A 43 9.77 8.64 -11.75
CA GLU A 43 8.69 8.12 -10.93
C GLU A 43 7.92 7.00 -11.66
N GLN A 44 7.71 7.14 -12.98
CA GLN A 44 7.12 6.08 -13.80
C GLN A 44 8.03 4.85 -13.91
N MET A 45 9.34 5.01 -14.08
CA MET A 45 10.30 3.91 -14.08
C MET A 45 10.34 3.20 -12.73
N THR A 46 10.38 3.96 -11.64
CA THR A 46 10.36 3.44 -10.27
C THR A 46 9.06 2.67 -10.03
N ARG A 47 7.91 3.21 -10.45
CA ARG A 47 6.62 2.50 -10.38
C ARG A 47 6.62 1.23 -11.22
N LYS A 48 7.23 1.24 -12.42
CA LYS A 48 7.35 0.05 -13.29
C LYS A 48 8.22 -1.03 -12.64
N ILE A 49 9.34 -0.66 -12.00
CA ILE A 49 10.22 -1.59 -11.28
C ILE A 49 9.49 -2.18 -10.07
N LEU A 50 8.80 -1.33 -9.31
CA LEU A 50 8.03 -1.73 -8.12
C LEU A 50 6.80 -2.59 -8.42
N LYS A 51 6.36 -2.65 -9.69
CA LYS A 51 5.28 -3.52 -10.19
C LYS A 51 5.77 -4.87 -10.71
N LYS A 52 7.08 -5.09 -10.86
CA LYS A 52 7.58 -6.37 -11.36
C LYS A 52 7.78 -7.34 -10.21
N HIS A 53 6.94 -8.36 -10.14
CA HIS A 53 7.15 -9.51 -9.26
C HIS A 53 7.07 -10.81 -10.08
N PRO A 54 8.22 -11.36 -10.54
CA PRO A 54 8.24 -12.44 -11.53
C PRO A 54 7.41 -13.67 -11.15
N LEU A 55 7.40 -14.05 -9.87
CA LEU A 55 6.60 -15.18 -9.41
C LEU A 55 5.09 -14.90 -9.44
N ILE A 56 4.67 -13.65 -9.19
CA ILE A 56 3.25 -13.28 -9.24
C ILE A 56 2.82 -13.17 -10.71
N GLU A 57 3.68 -12.73 -11.61
CA GLU A 57 3.40 -12.77 -13.06
C GLU A 57 3.22 -14.22 -13.54
N LYS A 58 4.07 -15.14 -13.08
CA LYS A 58 3.91 -16.58 -13.36
C LYS A 58 2.58 -17.13 -12.82
N LEU A 59 2.21 -16.77 -11.58
CA LEU A 59 0.93 -17.16 -10.97
C LEU A 59 -0.27 -16.58 -11.73
N LYS A 60 -0.19 -15.32 -12.17
CA LYS A 60 -1.21 -14.68 -13.00
C LYS A 60 -1.44 -15.49 -14.27
N ASN A 61 -0.37 -15.84 -14.97
CA ASN A 61 -0.48 -16.59 -16.22
C ASN A 61 -1.01 -18.01 -16.00
N GLU A 62 -0.52 -18.71 -14.97
CA GLU A 62 -0.98 -20.07 -14.64
C GLU A 62 -2.48 -20.13 -14.32
N PHE A 63 -2.96 -19.18 -13.51
CA PHE A 63 -4.34 -19.19 -13.01
C PHE A 63 -5.26 -18.25 -13.78
N SER A 64 -4.81 -17.68 -14.90
CA SER A 64 -5.55 -16.74 -15.75
C SER A 64 -6.12 -15.53 -15.00
N LEU A 65 -5.33 -14.97 -14.07
CA LEU A 65 -5.76 -13.83 -13.25
C LEU A 65 -5.79 -12.53 -14.06
N SER A 66 -6.69 -11.62 -13.68
CA SER A 66 -6.76 -10.30 -14.28
C SER A 66 -5.51 -9.46 -13.95
N GLU A 67 -5.26 -8.40 -14.74
CA GLU A 67 -4.23 -7.41 -14.42
C GLU A 67 -4.51 -6.69 -13.09
N ASP A 68 -5.78 -6.47 -12.75
CA ASP A 68 -6.20 -5.86 -11.49
C ASP A 68 -5.89 -6.80 -10.30
N ALA A 69 -6.12 -8.11 -10.45
CA ALA A 69 -5.74 -9.11 -9.46
C ALA A 69 -4.22 -9.24 -9.31
N LYS A 70 -3.47 -9.17 -10.41
CA LYS A 70 -1.99 -9.12 -10.35
C LYS A 70 -1.50 -7.92 -9.56
N ASP A 71 -1.97 -6.72 -9.87
CA ASP A 71 -1.57 -5.49 -9.19
C ASP A 71 -1.93 -5.55 -7.69
N ALA A 72 -3.10 -6.07 -7.36
CA ALA A 72 -3.53 -6.32 -5.97
C ALA A 72 -2.63 -7.34 -5.26
N ALA A 73 -2.25 -8.43 -5.93
CA ALA A 73 -1.34 -9.45 -5.39
C ALA A 73 0.04 -8.86 -5.09
N ILE A 74 0.60 -8.04 -6.00
CA ILE A 74 1.88 -7.37 -5.78
C ILE A 74 1.80 -6.42 -4.59
N LEU A 75 0.74 -5.61 -4.52
CA LEU A 75 0.53 -4.70 -3.40
C LEU A 75 0.46 -5.47 -2.07
N PHE A 76 -0.32 -6.54 -2.04
CA PHE A 76 -0.50 -7.33 -0.83
C PHE A 76 0.81 -7.99 -0.39
N TYR A 77 1.56 -8.59 -1.32
CA TYR A 77 2.87 -9.18 -1.05
C TYR A 77 3.84 -8.14 -0.46
N ARG A 78 3.89 -6.93 -1.01
CA ARG A 78 4.76 -5.86 -0.50
C ARG A 78 4.41 -5.45 0.91
N ILE A 79 3.13 -5.38 1.25
CA ILE A 79 2.71 -5.07 2.62
C ILE A 79 3.12 -6.19 3.57
N LEU A 80 2.94 -7.47 3.18
CA LEU A 80 3.41 -8.61 3.96
C LEU A 80 4.94 -8.57 4.19
N VAL A 81 5.72 -8.18 3.18
CA VAL A 81 7.16 -7.95 3.33
C VAL A 81 7.46 -6.83 4.32
N GLY A 82 6.68 -5.74 4.30
CA GLY A 82 6.77 -4.66 5.29
C GLY A 82 6.49 -5.12 6.73
N LEU A 83 5.71 -6.18 6.90
CA LEU A 83 5.46 -6.86 8.19
C LEU A 83 6.50 -7.95 8.52
N GLY A 84 7.62 -8.00 7.80
CA GLY A 84 8.67 -9.00 8.02
C GLY A 84 8.31 -10.41 7.55
N LYS A 85 7.24 -10.59 6.78
CA LYS A 85 6.91 -11.87 6.13
C LYS A 85 7.67 -11.98 4.80
N GLY A 86 7.84 -13.19 4.27
CA GLY A 86 8.43 -13.33 2.91
C GLY A 86 9.93 -12.99 2.80
N LEU A 87 10.69 -12.89 3.89
CA LEU A 87 12.09 -12.44 3.83
C LEU A 87 13.04 -13.53 3.29
N THR A 88 12.82 -14.79 3.67
CA THR A 88 13.61 -15.93 3.17
C THR A 88 13.10 -16.44 1.83
N SER A 89 13.95 -17.10 1.03
CA SER A 89 13.57 -17.64 -0.29
C SER A 89 12.34 -18.57 -0.25
N SER A 90 12.25 -19.44 0.76
CA SER A 90 11.11 -20.34 0.95
C SER A 90 9.83 -19.60 1.35
N GLN A 91 9.96 -18.54 2.16
CA GLN A 91 8.85 -17.67 2.49
C GLN A 91 8.39 -16.84 1.29
N LYS A 92 9.30 -16.33 0.46
CA LYS A 92 8.96 -15.57 -0.76
C LYS A 92 7.98 -16.34 -1.63
N GLN A 93 8.25 -17.62 -1.88
CA GLN A 93 7.35 -18.50 -2.65
C GLN A 93 5.96 -18.60 -2.00
N SER A 94 5.93 -18.96 -0.71
CA SER A 94 4.68 -19.15 0.03
C SER A 94 3.83 -17.89 0.09
N PHE A 95 4.43 -16.74 0.43
CA PHE A 95 3.69 -15.48 0.56
C PHE A 95 3.33 -14.85 -0.78
N SER A 96 4.09 -15.08 -1.85
CA SER A 96 3.67 -14.71 -3.21
C SER A 96 2.42 -15.48 -3.62
N ALA A 97 2.40 -16.79 -3.35
CA ALA A 97 1.26 -17.66 -3.64
C ALA A 97 0.02 -17.22 -2.87
N ILE A 98 0.15 -16.98 -1.56
CA ILE A 98 -0.93 -16.47 -0.71
C ILE A 98 -1.44 -15.13 -1.22
N SER A 99 -0.53 -14.24 -1.63
CA SER A 99 -0.91 -12.92 -2.12
C SER A 99 -1.74 -13.01 -3.40
N ALA A 100 -1.33 -13.86 -4.35
CA ALA A 100 -2.10 -14.14 -5.56
C ALA A 100 -3.45 -14.78 -5.23
N TRP A 101 -3.51 -15.72 -4.29
CA TRP A 101 -4.75 -16.37 -3.87
C TRP A 101 -5.77 -15.39 -3.31
N PHE A 102 -5.36 -14.50 -2.40
CA PHE A 102 -6.25 -13.49 -1.84
C PHE A 102 -6.69 -12.48 -2.90
N ALA A 103 -5.79 -12.06 -3.79
CA ALA A 103 -6.15 -11.14 -4.86
C ALA A 103 -7.14 -11.76 -5.86
N ALA A 104 -6.92 -13.00 -6.28
CA ALA A 104 -7.85 -13.73 -7.14
C ALA A 104 -9.25 -13.81 -6.51
N LYS A 105 -9.31 -14.17 -5.22
CA LYS A 105 -10.58 -14.25 -4.50
C LYS A 105 -11.28 -12.89 -4.34
N LEU A 106 -10.53 -11.81 -4.14
CA LEU A 106 -11.09 -10.49 -3.86
C LEU A 106 -11.40 -9.66 -5.11
N VAL A 107 -10.69 -9.89 -6.21
CA VAL A 107 -10.80 -9.08 -7.43
C VAL A 107 -11.50 -9.85 -8.55
N ASP A 108 -11.13 -11.11 -8.76
CA ASP A 108 -11.64 -11.93 -9.86
C ASP A 108 -12.77 -12.87 -9.40
N GLU A 109 -13.10 -12.86 -8.11
CA GLU A 109 -14.05 -13.79 -7.48
C GLU A 109 -13.71 -15.28 -7.75
N GLN A 110 -12.43 -15.55 -8.05
CA GLN A 110 -11.94 -16.87 -8.43
C GLN A 110 -11.34 -17.59 -7.23
N GLU A 111 -11.75 -18.85 -7.02
CA GLU A 111 -11.16 -19.70 -5.99
C GLU A 111 -10.08 -20.62 -6.57
N ILE A 112 -8.82 -20.34 -6.23
CA ILE A 112 -7.69 -21.20 -6.61
C ILE A 112 -7.54 -22.34 -5.59
N PRO A 113 -7.53 -23.62 -6.00
CA PRO A 113 -7.28 -24.72 -5.08
C PRO A 113 -5.89 -24.64 -4.43
N LYS A 114 -5.84 -24.61 -3.09
CA LYS A 114 -4.57 -24.51 -2.33
C LYS A 114 -3.56 -25.61 -2.68
N LYS A 115 -4.03 -26.81 -3.04
CA LYS A 115 -3.17 -27.93 -3.47
C LYS A 115 -2.48 -27.65 -4.82
N GLN A 116 -3.20 -27.08 -5.78
CA GLN A 116 -2.63 -26.67 -7.07
C GLN A 116 -1.64 -25.52 -6.88
N LEU A 117 -2.02 -24.54 -6.07
CA LEU A 117 -1.16 -23.41 -5.72
C LEU A 117 0.16 -23.86 -5.07
N ALA A 118 0.10 -24.80 -4.11
CA ALA A 118 1.27 -25.39 -3.45
C ALA A 118 2.17 -26.13 -4.44
N LYS A 119 1.59 -26.92 -5.34
CA LYS A 119 2.31 -27.63 -6.41
C LYS A 119 3.05 -26.64 -7.31
N PHE A 120 2.38 -25.57 -7.73
CA PHE A 120 2.95 -24.59 -8.64
C PHE A 120 4.17 -23.86 -8.06
N VAL A 121 4.10 -23.42 -6.79
CA VAL A 121 5.21 -22.71 -6.15
C VAL A 121 6.28 -23.64 -5.55
N ASN A 122 6.17 -24.95 -5.77
CA ASN A 122 7.05 -25.98 -5.22
C ASN A 122 7.20 -25.90 -3.69
N VAL A 123 6.08 -25.75 -2.98
CA VAL A 123 6.03 -25.73 -1.52
C VAL A 123 5.10 -26.85 -1.04
N SER A 124 5.45 -27.51 0.07
CA SER A 124 4.57 -28.54 0.62
C SER A 124 3.20 -27.95 1.00
N HIS A 125 2.13 -28.71 0.76
CA HIS A 125 0.78 -28.28 1.10
C HIS A 125 0.63 -27.91 2.59
N ARG A 126 1.32 -28.65 3.48
CA ARG A 126 1.38 -28.37 4.91
C ARG A 126 2.01 -27.01 5.21
N THR A 127 3.13 -26.69 4.58
CA THR A 127 3.80 -25.38 4.74
C THR A 127 2.91 -24.26 4.25
N LEU A 128 2.32 -24.39 3.06
CA LEU A 128 1.43 -23.35 2.53
C LEU A 128 0.19 -23.15 3.42
N SER A 129 -0.42 -24.24 3.89
CA SER A 129 -1.56 -24.19 4.81
C SER A 129 -1.22 -23.52 6.15
N ARG A 130 -0.01 -23.75 6.69
CA ARG A 130 0.47 -23.05 7.88
C ARG A 130 0.59 -21.54 7.64
N ARG A 131 1.12 -21.13 6.48
CA ARG A 131 1.26 -19.72 6.13
C ARG A 131 -0.08 -19.04 5.85
N PHE A 132 -1.06 -19.75 5.30
CA PHE A 132 -2.44 -19.26 5.19
C PHE A 132 -3.03 -18.94 6.57
N ARG A 133 -2.86 -19.84 7.54
CA ARG A 133 -3.31 -19.61 8.92
C ARG A 133 -2.62 -18.41 9.54
N GLU A 134 -1.29 -18.33 9.40
CA GLU A 134 -0.53 -17.18 9.86
C GLU A 134 -1.11 -15.85 9.34
N VAL A 135 -1.37 -15.74 8.03
CA VAL A 135 -1.95 -14.51 7.46
C VAL A 135 -3.40 -14.26 7.88
N SER A 136 -4.18 -15.33 8.11
CA SER A 136 -5.61 -15.20 8.42
C SER A 136 -5.90 -14.98 9.90
N GLU A 137 -5.03 -15.46 10.79
CA GLU A 137 -5.20 -15.40 12.24
C GLU A 137 -4.48 -14.20 12.87
N ASP A 138 -3.38 -13.74 12.26
CA ASP A 138 -2.58 -12.58 12.69
C ASP A 138 -3.35 -11.26 12.55
N GLU A 139 -3.51 -10.52 13.65
CA GLU A 139 -4.29 -9.29 13.71
C GLU A 139 -3.72 -8.17 12.82
N GLU A 140 -2.40 -8.09 12.67
CA GLU A 140 -1.78 -7.11 11.77
C GLU A 140 -2.07 -7.46 10.32
N CYS A 141 -1.97 -8.75 9.97
CA CYS A 141 -2.32 -9.23 8.63
C CYS A 141 -3.81 -9.02 8.31
N LYS A 142 -4.72 -9.18 9.28
CA LYS A 142 -6.15 -8.87 9.10
C LYS A 142 -6.38 -7.39 8.78
N LYS A 143 -5.70 -6.48 9.49
CA LYS A 143 -5.76 -5.04 9.20
C LYS A 143 -5.30 -4.74 7.77
N VAL A 144 -4.24 -5.40 7.32
CA VAL A 144 -3.73 -5.28 5.94
C VAL A 144 -4.75 -5.79 4.92
N LEU A 145 -5.38 -6.95 5.17
CA LEU A 145 -6.41 -7.48 4.29
C LEU A 145 -7.60 -6.53 4.16
N ASN A 146 -8.03 -5.92 5.26
CA ASN A 146 -9.10 -4.92 5.25
C ASN A 146 -8.68 -3.66 4.46
N TYR A 147 -7.47 -3.16 4.69
CA TYR A 147 -6.92 -2.05 3.91
C TYR A 147 -6.89 -2.36 2.40
N LEU A 148 -6.47 -3.58 2.03
CA LEU A 148 -6.41 -4.01 0.64
C LEU A 148 -7.81 -4.04 0.01
N LYS A 149 -8.81 -4.61 0.69
CA LYS A 149 -10.21 -4.62 0.25
C LYS A 149 -10.73 -3.20 0.00
N ASP A 150 -10.50 -2.29 0.94
CA ASP A 150 -10.92 -0.90 0.81
C ASP A 150 -10.21 -0.21 -0.37
N ARG A 151 -8.93 -0.52 -0.58
CA ARG A 151 -8.14 0.03 -1.68
C ARG A 151 -8.66 -0.44 -3.02
N ILE A 152 -8.90 -1.75 -3.18
CA ILE A 152 -9.48 -2.36 -4.39
C ILE A 152 -10.85 -1.74 -4.69
N ARG A 153 -11.72 -1.64 -3.67
CA ARG A 153 -13.05 -1.01 -3.82
C ARG A 153 -12.97 0.44 -4.29
N LYS A 154 -12.03 1.22 -3.74
CA LYS A 154 -11.79 2.60 -4.19
C LYS A 154 -11.30 2.67 -5.64
N TRP A 155 -10.48 1.70 -6.06
CA TRP A 155 -10.01 1.62 -7.44
C TRP A 155 -11.12 1.27 -8.42
N SER A 156 -11.97 0.27 -8.12
CA SER A 156 -13.10 -0.08 -8.99
C SER A 156 -14.06 1.11 -9.16
N ARG A 157 -14.46 1.76 -8.05
CA ARG A 157 -15.31 2.97 -8.10
C ARG A 157 -14.73 4.09 -8.95
N LYS A 158 -13.41 4.29 -8.87
CA LYS A 158 -12.72 5.31 -9.68
C LYS A 158 -12.72 4.95 -11.16
N LYS A 159 -12.56 3.66 -11.48
CA LYS A 159 -12.61 3.13 -12.86
C LYS A 159 -14.01 3.28 -13.44
N GLU A 160 -15.04 2.91 -12.68
CA GLU A 160 -16.46 3.07 -13.04
C GLU A 160 -16.82 4.53 -13.30
N ARG A 161 -16.45 5.45 -12.39
CA ARG A 161 -16.70 6.88 -12.57
C ARG A 161 -16.06 7.42 -13.85
N LYS A 162 -14.82 7.01 -14.15
CA LYS A 162 -14.17 7.41 -15.40
C LYS A 162 -14.89 6.85 -16.61
N LEU A 163 -15.33 5.59 -16.56
CA LEU A 163 -16.05 4.96 -17.66
C LEU A 163 -17.37 5.69 -17.93
N SER A 164 -18.11 6.10 -16.89
CA SER A 164 -19.34 6.89 -17.03
C SER A 164 -19.11 8.32 -17.54
N GLU A 165 -17.89 8.85 -17.49
CA GLU A 165 -17.55 10.15 -18.09
C GLU A 165 -17.31 10.02 -19.61
N TYR A 166 -17.09 8.81 -20.13
CA TYR A 166 -16.86 8.54 -21.56
C TYR A 166 -18.07 8.00 -22.31
N LEU A 167 -19.09 7.52 -21.59
CA LEU A 167 -20.36 7.02 -22.13
C LEU A 167 -21.42 8.11 -22.10
#